data_AF-A0A074XMF9-F1
#
_entry.id   AF-A0A074XMF9-F1
#
_cell.length_a   1.000
_cell.length_b   1.000
_cell.length_c   1.000
_cell.angle_alpha   90.00
_cell.angle_beta   90.00
_cell.angle_gamma   90.00
#
_symmetry.space_group_name_H-M   'P 1'
#
loop_
_entity.id
_entity.type
_entity.pdbx_description
1 polymer ?
#
loop_
_entity_poly.entity_id
_entity_poly.type
_entity_poly.pdbx_seq_one_letter_code
_entity_poly.pdbx_strand_id
1 'polypeptide(L)'
;MSEMHVYRQLWSFGIPLILAKFIQKLPDMEGASTSGRAKPLASVELAKHLLHFLWVCDEYIFKHPRIRLQLSFAILVMMYQGLRPGEFIECSSQRGLNEGFTYQDFALQAQPGSHGEKRRWVLQITVRLRKNHRGNQRDNVTHILTDEPGNPHLCPVTHFCALAFADGAFQNLRLPEDLNRVKTGATVRIKDSVKHTSVLRRLDQAGHVSPTLVFGADSLNFYLNGLGERAGYRDNLTAYAFRHGHGNKLDQMLSSVQRRQRMGHKSDDTFQYYISRISGVDTQSIMLGREPRQELMDHVRSMANHHDPVAPALLALD
;
A
#
# COMPACT_ATOMS: atom_id res chain seq x y z
N MET A 1 -34.24 31.63 24.63
CA MET A 1 -33.62 31.88 23.31
C MET A 1 -32.28 31.18 23.30
N SER A 2 -32.11 30.25 22.35
CA SER A 2 -31.19 29.10 22.40
C SER A 2 -29.73 29.46 22.11
N GLU A 3 -28.79 28.77 22.79
CA GLU A 3 -27.34 28.79 22.55
C GLU A 3 -26.93 28.56 21.07
N MET A 4 -27.81 27.95 20.26
CA MET A 4 -27.61 27.83 18.80
C MET A 4 -27.62 29.18 18.05
N HIS A 5 -28.24 30.23 18.60
CA HIS A 5 -28.28 31.55 17.97
C HIS A 5 -26.96 32.31 18.14
N VAL A 6 -26.28 32.13 19.28
CA VAL A 6 -24.95 32.71 19.55
C VAL A 6 -23.88 32.02 18.69
N TYR A 7 -23.96 30.70 18.55
CA TYR A 7 -23.05 29.93 17.67
C TYR A 7 -23.18 30.32 16.19
N ARG A 8 -24.41 30.58 15.71
CA ARG A 8 -24.62 31.04 14.32
C ARG A 8 -24.15 32.48 14.10
N GLN A 9 -24.28 33.37 15.08
CA GLN A 9 -23.75 34.74 14.99
C GLN A 9 -22.22 34.76 14.95
N LEU A 10 -21.55 33.96 15.78
CA LEU A 10 -20.07 33.92 15.81
C LEU A 10 -19.46 33.44 14.47
N TRP A 11 -20.15 32.56 13.73
CA TRP A 11 -19.71 32.12 12.41
C TRP A 11 -19.90 33.16 11.30
N SER A 12 -20.81 34.13 11.44
CA SER A 12 -21.04 35.20 10.46
C SER A 12 -20.16 36.44 10.67
N PHE A 13 -19.45 36.56 11.81
CA PHE A 13 -18.57 37.70 12.13
C PHE A 13 -17.09 37.53 11.73
N GLY A 14 -16.77 36.67 10.75
CA GLY A 14 -15.40 36.57 10.21
C GLY A 14 -14.39 35.88 11.14
N ILE A 15 -14.84 35.25 12.23
CA ILE A 15 -14.01 34.41 13.10
C ILE A 15 -13.23 33.34 12.32
N PRO A 16 -13.77 32.67 11.28
CA PRO A 16 -12.99 31.75 10.45
C PRO A 16 -11.84 32.43 9.71
N LEU A 17 -12.01 33.68 9.29
CA LEU A 17 -11.00 34.46 8.59
C LEU A 17 -9.92 34.97 9.57
N ILE A 18 -10.32 35.33 10.79
CA ILE A 18 -9.40 35.75 11.86
C ILE A 18 -8.56 34.56 12.32
N LEU A 19 -9.16 33.38 12.55
CA LEU A 19 -8.43 32.16 12.86
C LEU A 19 -7.52 31.73 11.71
N ALA A 20 -7.98 31.80 10.46
CA ALA A 20 -7.14 31.47 9.31
C ALA A 20 -5.95 32.43 9.18
N LYS A 21 -6.16 33.74 9.36
CA LYS A 21 -5.09 34.75 9.39
C LYS A 21 -4.15 34.56 10.57
N PHE A 22 -4.66 34.18 11.72
CA PHE A 22 -3.87 33.87 12.92
C PHE A 22 -3.00 32.62 12.70
N ILE A 23 -3.56 31.53 12.15
CA ILE A 23 -2.83 30.31 11.77
C ILE A 23 -1.76 30.60 10.71
N GLN A 24 -2.05 31.47 9.74
CA GLN A 24 -1.06 31.87 8.72
C GLN A 24 0.09 32.70 9.31
N LYS A 25 -0.17 33.50 10.34
CA LYS A 25 0.84 34.35 10.99
C LYS A 25 1.55 33.69 12.17
N LEU A 26 1.06 32.56 12.68
CA LEU A 26 1.66 31.81 13.79
C LEU A 26 3.18 31.53 13.62
N PRO A 27 3.69 31.21 12.42
CA PRO A 27 5.12 31.05 12.18
C PRO A 27 5.95 32.33 12.41
N ASP A 28 5.34 33.50 12.23
CA ASP A 28 6.00 34.82 12.28
C ASP A 28 5.88 35.49 13.66
N MET A 29 4.97 35.01 14.53
CA MET A 29 4.57 35.75 15.74
C MET A 29 5.28 35.33 17.03
N GLU A 30 5.86 34.12 17.14
CA GLU A 30 6.30 33.59 18.46
C GLU A 30 7.61 32.81 18.47
N GLY A 31 8.55 33.07 17.55
CA GLY A 31 9.85 32.36 17.56
C GLY A 31 9.74 30.85 17.36
N ALA A 32 8.57 30.37 16.92
CA ALA A 32 8.36 28.99 16.51
C ALA A 32 9.29 28.68 15.34
N SER A 33 10.03 27.58 15.42
CA SER A 33 10.95 27.25 14.34
C SER A 33 10.19 27.07 13.02
N THR A 34 10.52 27.90 12.04
CA THR A 34 10.10 27.76 10.64
C THR A 34 10.92 26.70 9.90
N SER A 35 11.97 26.16 10.55
CA SER A 35 12.78 25.09 9.98
C SER A 35 11.89 23.88 9.72
N GLY A 36 11.81 23.45 8.46
CA GLY A 36 11.20 22.17 8.15
C GLY A 36 11.89 21.05 8.93
N ARG A 37 11.11 20.09 9.45
CA ARG A 37 11.70 18.87 10.02
C ARG A 37 12.61 18.22 8.97
N ALA A 38 13.74 17.66 9.41
CA ALA A 38 14.58 16.85 8.52
C ALA A 38 13.70 15.80 7.84
N LYS A 39 13.84 15.69 6.51
CA LYS A 39 13.08 14.75 5.68
C LYS A 39 14.03 13.63 5.26
N PRO A 40 14.28 12.64 6.13
CA PRO A 40 15.10 11.51 5.76
C PRO A 40 14.51 10.86 4.51
N LEU A 41 15.39 10.42 3.62
CA LEU A 41 15.03 9.79 2.36
C LEU A 41 15.47 8.33 2.42
N ALA A 42 14.50 7.42 2.30
CA ALA A 42 14.81 6.00 2.15
C ALA A 42 14.92 5.69 0.64
N SER A 43 16.15 5.61 0.14
CA SER A 43 16.40 5.22 -1.24
C SER A 43 16.01 3.76 -1.48
N VAL A 44 15.88 3.35 -2.74
CA VAL A 44 15.64 1.93 -3.08
C VAL A 44 16.74 1.04 -2.51
N GLU A 45 18.01 1.46 -2.62
CA GLU A 45 19.13 0.68 -2.12
C GLU A 45 19.12 0.55 -0.59
N LEU A 46 18.71 1.61 0.12
CA LEU A 46 18.49 1.53 1.56
C LEU A 46 17.35 0.56 1.89
N ALA A 47 16.23 0.60 1.16
CA ALA A 47 15.11 -0.31 1.37
C ALA A 47 15.48 -1.79 1.11
N LYS A 48 16.27 -2.06 0.05
CA LYS A 48 16.83 -3.39 -0.23
C LYS A 48 17.75 -3.86 0.89
N HIS A 49 18.66 -2.99 1.36
CA HIS A 49 19.55 -3.30 2.46
C HIS A 49 18.78 -3.62 3.74
N LEU A 50 17.76 -2.83 4.09
CA LEU A 50 16.91 -3.09 5.26
C LEU A 50 16.15 -4.42 5.15
N LEU A 51 15.63 -4.76 3.98
CA LEU A 51 14.95 -6.05 3.76
C LEU A 51 15.92 -7.22 3.87
N HIS A 52 17.12 -7.09 3.30
CA HIS A 52 18.17 -8.08 3.46
C HIS A 52 18.56 -8.23 4.94
N PHE A 53 18.87 -7.12 5.61
CA PHE A 53 19.23 -7.09 7.03
C PHE A 53 18.14 -7.75 7.89
N LEU A 54 16.87 -7.36 7.72
CA LEU A 54 15.73 -7.88 8.48
C LEU A 54 15.58 -9.40 8.41
N TRP A 55 15.93 -10.00 7.26
CA TRP A 55 15.80 -11.44 7.03
C TRP A 55 17.07 -12.24 7.29
N VAL A 56 18.25 -11.65 7.10
CA VAL A 56 19.54 -12.37 7.09
C VAL A 56 20.40 -12.03 8.30
N CYS A 57 20.39 -10.77 8.75
CA CYS A 57 21.34 -10.28 9.75
C CYS A 57 20.69 -9.93 11.09
N ASP A 58 19.41 -9.59 11.10
CA ASP A 58 18.73 -9.05 12.28
C ASP A 58 18.46 -10.14 13.32
N GLU A 59 19.26 -10.14 14.38
CA GLU A 59 19.12 -11.05 15.53
C GLU A 59 17.93 -10.69 16.45
N TYR A 60 17.21 -9.59 16.17
CA TYR A 60 16.09 -9.15 16.97
C TYR A 60 14.96 -10.18 17.04
N ILE A 61 14.59 -10.53 18.26
CA ILE A 61 13.51 -11.47 18.56
C ILE A 61 12.19 -10.70 18.65
N PHE A 62 11.37 -10.81 17.61
CA PHE A 62 10.03 -10.25 17.61
C PHE A 62 9.11 -11.05 18.56
N LYS A 63 8.21 -10.35 19.27
CA LYS A 63 7.20 -10.98 20.14
C LYS A 63 6.36 -12.04 19.39
N HIS A 64 6.16 -11.85 18.09
CA HIS A 64 5.55 -12.84 17.21
C HIS A 64 6.21 -12.77 15.82
N PRO A 65 6.54 -13.91 15.18
CA PRO A 65 7.25 -13.94 13.89
C PRO A 65 6.51 -13.22 12.75
N ARG A 66 5.17 -13.16 12.83
CA ARG A 66 4.33 -12.36 11.92
C ARG A 66 4.78 -10.90 11.80
N ILE A 67 5.33 -10.29 12.85
CA ILE A 67 5.75 -8.88 12.80
C ILE A 67 6.86 -8.67 11.78
N ARG A 68 7.87 -9.54 11.73
CA ARG A 68 8.94 -9.48 10.71
C ARG A 68 8.36 -9.51 9.29
N LEU A 69 7.41 -10.43 9.06
CA LEU A 69 6.75 -10.59 7.76
C LEU A 69 5.89 -9.37 7.38
N GLN A 70 5.10 -8.85 8.31
CA GLN A 70 4.27 -7.66 8.11
C GLN A 70 5.10 -6.40 7.86
N LEU A 71 6.20 -6.24 8.61
CA LEU A 71 7.13 -5.12 8.44
C LEU A 71 7.78 -5.18 7.06
N SER A 72 8.24 -6.35 6.65
CA SER A 72 8.81 -6.57 5.31
C SER A 72 7.80 -6.24 4.21
N PHE A 73 6.56 -6.75 4.32
CA PHE A 73 5.51 -6.44 3.36
C PHE A 73 5.17 -4.95 3.30
N ALA A 74 5.10 -4.28 4.45
CA ALA A 74 4.88 -2.84 4.52
C ALA A 74 6.01 -2.06 3.83
N ILE A 75 7.27 -2.42 4.05
CA ILE A 75 8.43 -1.81 3.37
C ILE A 75 8.32 -1.99 1.85
N LEU A 76 7.99 -3.20 1.37
CA LEU A 76 7.83 -3.48 -0.06
C LEU A 76 6.71 -2.63 -0.68
N VAL A 77 5.55 -2.54 -0.03
CA VAL A 77 4.43 -1.72 -0.49
C VAL A 77 4.81 -0.23 -0.51
N MET A 78 5.48 0.29 0.52
CA MET A 78 5.91 1.68 0.56
C MET A 78 6.99 1.99 -0.49
N MET A 79 7.98 1.10 -0.65
CA MET A 79 9.05 1.26 -1.63
C MET A 79 8.50 1.19 -3.07
N TYR A 80 7.75 0.14 -3.41
CA TYR A 80 7.30 -0.07 -4.79
C TYR A 80 6.13 0.81 -5.20
N GLN A 81 5.25 1.19 -4.27
CA GLN A 81 3.98 1.85 -4.59
C GLN A 81 3.86 3.25 -4.00
N GLY A 82 4.78 3.65 -3.12
CA GLY A 82 4.79 4.98 -2.52
C GLY A 82 3.59 5.25 -1.61
N LEU A 83 2.88 4.21 -1.15
CA LEU A 83 1.66 4.38 -0.37
C LEU A 83 1.93 5.11 0.94
N ARG A 84 0.98 5.97 1.34
CA ARG A 84 0.96 6.58 2.68
C ARG A 84 0.55 5.51 3.70
N PRO A 85 1.07 5.54 4.94
CA PRO A 85 0.66 4.62 6.00
C PRO A 85 -0.87 4.49 6.14
N GLY A 86 -1.57 5.61 6.20
CA GLY A 86 -3.03 5.61 6.36
C GLY A 86 -3.81 5.01 5.18
N GLU A 87 -3.16 4.68 4.07
CA GLU A 87 -3.79 3.98 2.94
C GLU A 87 -3.86 2.46 3.15
N PHE A 88 -3.03 1.90 4.04
CA PHE A 88 -2.91 0.44 4.23
C PHE A 88 -2.90 -0.04 5.69
N ILE A 89 -2.71 0.86 6.66
CA ILE A 89 -2.77 0.58 8.10
C ILE A 89 -3.57 1.65 8.85
N GLU A 90 -3.86 1.40 10.13
CA GLU A 90 -4.60 2.35 10.96
C GLU A 90 -3.76 3.63 11.18
N CYS A 91 -4.25 4.75 10.64
CA CYS A 91 -3.60 6.04 10.71
C CYS A 91 -3.80 6.70 12.09
N SER A 92 -2.77 7.36 12.62
CA SER A 92 -2.86 8.12 13.88
C SER A 92 -3.90 9.24 13.82
N SER A 93 -4.06 9.89 12.66
CA SER A 93 -5.05 10.96 12.47
C SER A 93 -6.50 10.46 12.35
N GLN A 94 -6.71 9.15 12.30
CA GLN A 94 -8.02 8.48 12.18
C GLN A 94 -8.09 7.30 13.15
N ARG A 95 -7.41 7.45 14.30
CA ARG A 95 -7.29 6.40 15.32
C ARG A 95 -8.67 6.02 15.84
N GLY A 96 -8.93 4.72 15.97
CA GLY A 96 -10.20 4.19 16.45
C GLY A 96 -11.15 3.73 15.34
N LEU A 97 -10.90 4.11 14.08
CA LEU A 97 -11.67 3.57 12.96
C LEU A 97 -11.28 2.11 12.63
N ASN A 98 -10.11 1.66 13.09
CA ASN A 98 -9.60 0.31 12.85
C ASN A 98 -9.63 -0.07 11.35
N GLU A 99 -9.27 0.88 10.49
CA GLU A 99 -9.24 0.68 9.04
C GLU A 99 -7.81 0.43 8.55
N GLY A 100 -7.68 -0.52 7.63
CA GLY A 100 -6.46 -0.78 6.87
C GLY A 100 -6.79 -1.66 5.68
N PHE A 101 -5.75 -2.19 5.05
CA PHE A 101 -5.91 -3.22 4.02
C PHE A 101 -6.55 -4.48 4.59
N THR A 102 -7.58 -4.96 3.92
CA THR A 102 -8.21 -6.26 4.17
C THR A 102 -8.05 -7.18 2.97
N TYR A 103 -8.30 -8.48 3.12
CA TYR A 103 -8.08 -9.43 2.02
C TYR A 103 -8.92 -9.14 0.77
N GLN A 104 -10.09 -8.48 0.90
CA GLN A 104 -10.90 -8.04 -0.24
C GLN A 104 -10.16 -7.02 -1.15
N ASP A 105 -9.16 -6.32 -0.61
CA ASP A 105 -8.44 -5.28 -1.33
C ASP A 105 -7.38 -5.90 -2.27
N PHE A 106 -7.20 -7.23 -2.26
CA PHE A 106 -6.18 -7.94 -3.03
C PHE A 106 -6.78 -8.95 -4.00
N ALA A 107 -6.19 -9.02 -5.19
CA ALA A 107 -6.41 -10.12 -6.13
C ALA A 107 -5.07 -10.69 -6.59
N LEU A 108 -4.87 -11.99 -6.37
CA LEU A 108 -3.69 -12.72 -6.81
C LEU A 108 -4.01 -13.48 -8.09
N GLN A 109 -3.28 -13.22 -9.16
CA GLN A 109 -3.51 -13.80 -10.48
C GLN A 109 -2.24 -14.46 -11.02
N ALA A 110 -2.38 -15.61 -11.64
CA ALA A 110 -1.31 -16.24 -12.41
C ALA A 110 -1.40 -15.74 -13.86
N GLN A 111 -0.35 -15.09 -14.36
CA GLN A 111 -0.28 -14.55 -15.71
C GLN A 111 0.78 -15.27 -16.54
N PRO A 112 0.64 -15.34 -17.88
CA PRO A 112 1.70 -15.85 -18.73
C PRO A 112 2.95 -14.97 -18.56
N GLY A 113 4.14 -15.59 -18.60
CA GLY A 113 5.38 -14.84 -18.74
C GLY A 113 5.48 -14.29 -20.15
N SER A 114 6.13 -13.14 -20.31
CA SER A 114 6.46 -12.60 -21.63
C SER A 114 7.72 -13.29 -22.18
N HIS A 115 7.86 -13.38 -23.50
CA HIS A 115 9.13 -13.75 -24.16
C HIS A 115 9.81 -15.04 -23.64
N GLY A 116 9.04 -16.09 -23.36
CA GLY A 116 9.58 -17.37 -22.86
C GLY A 116 9.86 -17.39 -21.35
N GLU A 117 9.55 -16.32 -20.62
CA GLU A 117 9.54 -16.35 -19.16
C GLU A 117 8.52 -17.38 -18.64
N LYS A 118 8.85 -17.99 -17.50
CA LYS A 118 7.88 -18.78 -16.74
C LYS A 118 6.69 -17.90 -16.34
N ARG A 119 5.56 -18.54 -16.03
CA ARG A 119 4.37 -17.86 -15.48
C ARG A 119 4.76 -16.86 -14.38
N ARG A 120 4.07 -15.72 -14.33
CA ARG A 120 4.29 -14.65 -13.37
C ARG A 120 3.09 -14.52 -12.44
N TRP A 121 3.34 -14.34 -11.17
CA TRP A 121 2.28 -13.93 -10.25
C TRP A 121 2.12 -12.42 -10.26
N VAL A 122 0.87 -11.99 -10.38
CA VAL A 122 0.44 -10.59 -10.31
C VAL A 122 -0.43 -10.41 -9.09
N LEU A 123 -0.04 -9.50 -8.21
CA LEU A 123 -0.81 -9.06 -7.06
C LEU A 123 -1.38 -7.67 -7.35
N GLN A 124 -2.69 -7.60 -7.52
CA GLN A 124 -3.42 -6.35 -7.61
C GLN A 124 -3.80 -5.88 -6.21
N ILE A 125 -3.58 -4.60 -5.90
CA ILE A 125 -3.90 -3.97 -4.61
C ILE A 125 -4.80 -2.76 -4.84
N THR A 126 -6.04 -2.83 -4.38
CA THR A 126 -7.01 -1.75 -4.49
C THR A 126 -6.93 -0.82 -3.29
N VAL A 127 -6.51 0.42 -3.51
CA VAL A 127 -6.36 1.42 -2.45
C VAL A 127 -7.66 2.17 -2.25
N ARG A 128 -8.42 1.78 -1.22
CA ARG A 128 -9.71 2.39 -0.83
C ARG A 128 -9.62 3.49 0.23
N LEU A 129 -8.51 3.56 0.97
CA LEU A 129 -8.34 4.46 2.13
C LEU A 129 -7.57 5.75 1.80
N ARG A 130 -7.65 6.21 0.55
CA ARG A 130 -6.93 7.39 0.08
C ARG A 130 -7.45 8.66 0.76
N LYS A 131 -6.53 9.51 1.20
CA LYS A 131 -6.86 10.80 1.84
C LYS A 131 -7.78 11.62 0.93
N ASN A 132 -8.87 12.16 1.48
CA ASN A 132 -9.91 12.93 0.79
C ASN A 132 -10.77 12.16 -0.23
N HIS A 133 -10.60 10.84 -0.35
CA HIS A 133 -11.33 10.00 -1.31
C HIS A 133 -11.97 8.76 -0.63
N ARG A 134 -11.99 8.73 0.71
CA ARG A 134 -12.56 7.62 1.49
C ARG A 134 -14.06 7.51 1.26
N GLY A 135 -14.56 6.29 1.19
CA GLY A 135 -15.98 6.02 0.95
C GLY A 135 -16.43 6.22 -0.49
N ASN A 136 -15.57 6.71 -1.38
CA ASN A 136 -15.88 6.83 -2.81
C ASN A 136 -15.17 5.76 -3.63
N GLN A 137 -15.88 4.67 -3.93
CA GLN A 137 -15.34 3.57 -4.73
C GLN A 137 -14.90 4.00 -6.14
N ARG A 138 -15.42 5.12 -6.66
CA ARG A 138 -15.02 5.64 -7.98
C ARG A 138 -13.58 6.15 -8.00
N ASP A 139 -13.07 6.56 -6.85
CA ASP A 139 -11.74 7.13 -6.69
C ASP A 139 -10.69 6.08 -6.27
N ASN A 140 -11.12 4.83 -6.10
CA ASN A 140 -10.22 3.73 -5.79
C ASN A 140 -9.26 3.49 -6.97
N VAL A 141 -7.99 3.32 -6.65
CA VAL A 141 -6.96 2.98 -7.63
C VAL A 141 -6.38 1.63 -7.29
N THR A 142 -6.25 0.80 -8.32
CA THR A 142 -5.64 -0.52 -8.24
C THR A 142 -4.19 -0.45 -8.71
N HIS A 143 -3.31 -0.87 -7.82
CA HIS A 143 -1.87 -0.93 -8.00
C HIS A 143 -1.48 -2.36 -8.40
N ILE A 144 -0.49 -2.51 -9.27
CA ILE A 144 0.04 -3.81 -9.68
C ILE A 144 1.40 -4.03 -9.02
N LEU A 145 1.59 -5.20 -8.43
CA LEU A 145 2.86 -5.78 -8.01
C LEU A 145 3.05 -7.14 -8.68
N THR A 146 4.29 -7.54 -8.91
CA THR A 146 4.63 -8.83 -9.51
C THR A 146 5.56 -9.63 -8.59
N ASP A 147 5.67 -10.92 -8.81
CA ASP A 147 6.64 -11.75 -8.10
C ASP A 147 8.09 -11.40 -8.43
N GLU A 148 9.00 -11.75 -7.52
CA GLU A 148 10.45 -11.69 -7.70
C GLU A 148 11.04 -13.06 -7.32
N PRO A 149 10.91 -14.08 -8.20
CA PRO A 149 11.25 -15.46 -7.85
C PRO A 149 12.73 -15.64 -7.49
N GLY A 150 13.63 -14.85 -8.08
CA GLY A 150 15.06 -14.86 -7.74
C GLY A 150 15.41 -14.12 -6.45
N ASN A 151 14.49 -13.30 -5.91
CA ASN A 151 14.74 -12.47 -4.72
C ASN A 151 13.52 -12.51 -3.78
N PRO A 152 13.28 -13.61 -3.03
CA PRO A 152 12.10 -13.74 -2.19
C PRO A 152 11.94 -12.63 -1.14
N HIS A 153 13.05 -12.12 -0.59
CA HIS A 153 13.05 -10.99 0.35
C HIS A 153 12.59 -9.65 -0.28
N LEU A 154 12.67 -9.52 -1.61
CA LEU A 154 12.16 -8.39 -2.39
C LEU A 154 10.79 -8.68 -3.04
N CYS A 155 10.24 -9.88 -2.87
CA CYS A 155 9.04 -10.34 -3.55
C CYS A 155 7.76 -10.00 -2.77
N PRO A 156 6.97 -9.01 -3.21
CA PRO A 156 5.73 -8.63 -2.51
C PRO A 156 4.67 -9.74 -2.57
N VAL A 157 4.64 -10.51 -3.67
CA VAL A 157 3.74 -11.65 -3.82
C VAL A 157 4.04 -12.73 -2.78
N THR A 158 5.30 -13.09 -2.59
CA THR A 158 5.71 -14.10 -1.59
C THR A 158 5.28 -13.67 -0.19
N HIS A 159 5.50 -12.40 0.15
CA HIS A 159 5.11 -11.85 1.44
C HIS A 159 3.59 -11.84 1.66
N PHE A 160 2.82 -11.42 0.65
CA PHE A 160 1.36 -11.48 0.69
C PHE A 160 0.86 -12.92 0.84
N CYS A 161 1.39 -13.86 0.04
CA CYS A 161 1.01 -15.26 0.10
C CYS A 161 1.31 -15.86 1.47
N ALA A 162 2.47 -15.56 2.06
CA ALA A 162 2.82 -16.04 3.40
C ALA A 162 1.82 -15.55 4.46
N LEU A 163 1.39 -14.28 4.40
CA LEU A 163 0.34 -13.75 5.28
C LEU A 163 -1.01 -14.43 5.03
N ALA A 164 -1.39 -14.60 3.77
CA ALA A 164 -2.64 -15.23 3.37
C ALA A 164 -2.72 -16.71 3.79
N PHE A 165 -1.63 -17.47 3.64
CA PHE A 165 -1.55 -18.85 4.12
C PHE A 165 -1.60 -18.93 5.65
N ALA A 166 -0.87 -18.05 6.35
CA ALA A 166 -0.91 -17.99 7.81
C ALA A 166 -2.31 -17.67 8.36
N ASP A 167 -3.13 -16.95 7.58
CA ASP A 167 -4.51 -16.61 7.94
C ASP A 167 -5.54 -17.58 7.36
N GLY A 168 -5.11 -18.59 6.62
CA GLY A 168 -6.00 -19.52 5.90
C GLY A 168 -6.94 -18.80 4.93
N ALA A 169 -6.50 -17.69 4.32
CA ALA A 169 -7.35 -16.75 3.61
C ALA A 169 -7.84 -17.26 2.25
N PHE A 170 -7.10 -18.18 1.61
CA PHE A 170 -7.47 -18.74 0.31
C PHE A 170 -8.58 -19.79 0.42
N GLN A 171 -9.53 -19.78 -0.51
CA GLN A 171 -10.68 -20.70 -0.52
C GLN A 171 -10.25 -22.15 -0.73
N ASN A 172 -9.41 -22.40 -1.74
CA ASN A 172 -9.06 -23.74 -2.24
C ASN A 172 -7.56 -24.06 -2.17
N LEU A 173 -6.77 -23.21 -1.50
CA LEU A 173 -5.33 -23.42 -1.32
C LEU A 173 -5.05 -23.55 0.18
N ARG A 174 -4.37 -24.62 0.58
CA ARG A 174 -4.03 -24.90 1.98
C ARG A 174 -2.54 -24.74 2.23
N LEU A 175 -1.72 -25.16 1.27
CA LEU A 175 -0.27 -25.13 1.35
C LEU A 175 0.33 -24.29 0.21
N PRO A 176 1.52 -23.69 0.38
CA PRO A 176 2.20 -22.94 -0.67
C PRO A 176 2.32 -23.70 -2.00
N GLU A 177 2.52 -25.01 -1.96
CA GLU A 177 2.66 -25.88 -3.12
C GLU A 177 1.38 -25.95 -3.97
N ASP A 178 0.21 -25.66 -3.39
CA ASP A 178 -1.06 -25.63 -4.12
C ASP A 178 -1.07 -24.51 -5.18
N LEU A 179 -0.23 -23.49 -5.04
CA LEU A 179 -0.02 -22.46 -6.07
C LEU A 179 0.48 -23.06 -7.40
N ASN A 180 1.13 -24.24 -7.38
CA ASN A 180 1.55 -24.95 -8.60
C ASN A 180 0.37 -25.47 -9.43
N ARG A 181 -0.79 -25.63 -8.82
CA ARG A 181 -2.02 -26.12 -9.48
C ARG A 181 -2.85 -25.01 -10.10
N VAL A 182 -2.57 -23.75 -9.76
CA VAL A 182 -3.29 -22.59 -10.29
C VAL A 182 -2.91 -22.41 -11.77
N LYS A 183 -3.92 -22.52 -12.63
CA LYS A 183 -3.77 -22.33 -14.08
C LYS A 183 -3.41 -20.88 -14.40
N THR A 184 -2.60 -20.70 -15.44
CA THR A 184 -2.38 -19.38 -16.04
C THR A 184 -3.71 -18.75 -16.47
N GLY A 185 -3.88 -17.45 -16.25
CA GLY A 185 -5.13 -16.69 -16.42
C GLY A 185 -6.05 -16.74 -15.20
N ALA A 186 -5.83 -17.65 -14.24
CA ALA A 186 -6.73 -17.80 -13.09
C ALA A 186 -6.45 -16.78 -11.98
N THR A 187 -7.53 -16.31 -11.35
CA THR A 187 -7.49 -15.55 -10.10
C THR A 187 -7.70 -16.47 -8.91
N VAL A 188 -6.83 -16.35 -7.90
CA VAL A 188 -6.97 -17.09 -6.64
C VAL A 188 -8.09 -16.48 -5.81
N ARG A 189 -9.05 -17.31 -5.41
CA ARG A 189 -10.20 -16.88 -4.60
C ARG A 189 -9.85 -16.76 -3.12
N ILE A 190 -10.24 -15.64 -2.52
CA ILE A 190 -10.23 -15.39 -1.07
C ILE A 190 -11.55 -15.88 -0.47
N LYS A 191 -11.53 -16.43 0.75
CA LYS A 191 -12.74 -16.84 1.48
C LYS A 191 -13.59 -15.63 1.86
N ASP A 192 -14.90 -15.75 1.70
CA ASP A 192 -15.84 -14.71 2.15
C ASP A 192 -15.74 -14.45 3.65
N SER A 193 -15.44 -15.47 4.46
CA SER A 193 -15.33 -15.36 5.92
C SER A 193 -14.16 -14.50 6.39
N VAL A 194 -13.14 -14.27 5.56
CA VAL A 194 -11.93 -13.52 5.93
C VAL A 194 -11.68 -12.28 5.06
N LYS A 195 -12.54 -11.99 4.08
CA LYS A 195 -12.33 -10.87 3.15
C LYS A 195 -12.24 -9.49 3.85
N HIS A 196 -12.92 -9.34 4.98
CA HIS A 196 -12.89 -8.13 5.81
C HIS A 196 -11.84 -8.18 6.93
N THR A 197 -11.12 -9.30 7.08
CA THR A 197 -9.99 -9.40 8.01
C THR A 197 -8.80 -8.62 7.45
N SER A 198 -8.14 -7.87 8.32
CA SER A 198 -6.97 -7.10 7.91
C SER A 198 -5.78 -7.99 7.58
N VAL A 199 -5.05 -7.64 6.52
CA VAL A 199 -3.80 -8.33 6.16
C VAL A 199 -2.69 -8.02 7.16
N LEU A 200 -2.62 -6.77 7.62
CA LEU A 200 -1.66 -6.30 8.63
C LEU A 200 -2.37 -6.14 9.97
N ARG A 201 -2.11 -7.06 10.89
CA ARG A 201 -2.81 -7.19 12.17
C ARG A 201 -1.92 -6.81 13.35
N ARG A 202 -2.53 -6.23 14.38
CA ARG A 202 -1.88 -5.91 15.65
C ARG A 202 -1.66 -7.18 16.47
N LEU A 203 -0.72 -7.13 17.40
CA LEU A 203 -0.67 -8.10 18.50
C LEU A 203 -1.53 -7.62 19.67
N ASP A 204 -2.20 -8.54 20.34
CA ASP A 204 -2.82 -8.26 21.63
C ASP A 204 -1.77 -8.08 22.74
N GLN A 205 -2.23 -7.82 23.97
CA GLN A 205 -1.34 -7.64 25.12
C GLN A 205 -0.53 -8.91 25.44
N ALA A 206 -1.08 -10.10 25.16
CA ALA A 206 -0.39 -11.37 25.34
C ALA A 206 0.64 -11.65 24.23
N GLY A 207 0.56 -10.95 23.10
CA GLY A 207 1.45 -11.14 21.94
C GLY A 207 0.86 -12.00 20.83
N HIS A 208 -0.39 -12.42 20.94
CA HIS A 208 -1.08 -13.14 19.88
C HIS A 208 -1.56 -12.20 18.79
N VAL A 209 -1.68 -12.70 17.57
CA VAL A 209 -2.21 -11.92 16.46
C VAL A 209 -3.69 -11.65 16.67
N SER A 210 -4.07 -10.38 16.76
CA SER A 210 -5.46 -9.99 16.96
C SER A 210 -6.34 -10.46 15.80
N PRO A 211 -7.55 -10.98 16.05
CA PRO A 211 -8.49 -11.36 14.99
C PRO A 211 -9.09 -10.15 14.27
N THR A 212 -9.15 -8.99 14.94
CA THR A 212 -9.92 -7.83 14.47
C THR A 212 -9.10 -6.55 14.35
N LEU A 213 -8.04 -6.38 15.14
CA LEU A 213 -7.32 -5.11 15.20
C LEU A 213 -6.28 -4.97 14.09
N VAL A 214 -6.37 -3.86 13.37
CA VAL A 214 -5.45 -3.44 12.33
C VAL A 214 -4.12 -2.98 12.95
N PHE A 215 -3.03 -3.26 12.25
CA PHE A 215 -1.70 -2.77 12.60
C PHE A 215 -1.71 -1.23 12.66
N GLY A 216 -1.16 -0.66 13.73
CA GLY A 216 -1.20 0.79 13.95
C GLY A 216 -0.01 1.52 13.35
N ALA A 217 -0.18 2.78 12.93
CA ALA A 217 0.90 3.64 12.48
C ALA A 217 2.01 3.81 13.53
N ASP A 218 1.63 3.91 14.82
CA ASP A 218 2.60 4.01 15.92
C ASP A 218 3.46 2.73 16.00
N SER A 219 2.83 1.55 15.86
CA SER A 219 3.53 0.27 15.84
C SER A 219 4.45 0.15 14.63
N LEU A 220 3.98 0.53 13.44
CA LEU A 220 4.82 0.52 12.23
C LEU A 220 6.05 1.41 12.41
N ASN A 221 5.88 2.65 12.89
CA ASN A 221 6.99 3.56 13.10
C ASN A 221 7.96 3.04 14.18
N PHE A 222 7.46 2.45 15.26
CA PHE A 222 8.30 1.82 16.28
C PHE A 222 9.20 0.73 15.67
N TYR A 223 8.61 -0.19 14.89
CA TYR A 223 9.39 -1.27 14.29
C TYR A 223 10.32 -0.80 13.17
N LEU A 224 9.93 0.21 12.39
CA LEU A 224 10.82 0.82 11.37
C LEU A 224 12.01 1.53 12.00
N ASN A 225 11.79 2.38 13.00
CA ASN A 225 12.86 3.09 13.69
C ASN A 225 13.84 2.08 14.31
N GLY A 226 13.33 1.10 15.06
CA GLY A 226 14.17 0.07 15.65
C GLY A 226 14.92 -0.76 14.60
N LEU A 227 14.32 -1.05 13.44
CA LEU A 227 15.01 -1.73 12.35
C LEU A 227 16.16 -0.87 11.79
N GLY A 228 15.92 0.43 11.59
CA GLY A 228 16.94 1.37 11.13
C GLY A 228 18.11 1.47 12.10
N GLU A 229 17.82 1.62 13.40
CA GLU A 229 18.82 1.67 14.47
C GLU A 229 19.68 0.40 14.51
N ARG A 230 19.04 -0.78 14.49
CA ARG A 230 19.75 -2.07 14.49
C ARG A 230 20.58 -2.29 13.22
N ALA A 231 20.14 -1.75 12.09
CA ALA A 231 20.91 -1.76 10.85
C ALA A 231 22.03 -0.68 10.82
N GLY A 232 22.21 0.10 11.89
CA GLY A 232 23.27 1.10 12.03
C GLY A 232 22.97 2.47 11.42
N TYR A 233 21.72 2.74 11.01
CA TYR A 233 21.33 4.06 10.50
C TYR A 233 21.11 5.04 11.66
N ARG A 234 21.67 6.24 11.52
CA ARG A 234 21.53 7.34 12.51
C ARG A 234 20.22 8.12 12.34
N ASP A 235 19.70 8.18 11.12
CA ASP A 235 18.45 8.86 10.83
C ASP A 235 17.25 7.97 11.17
N ASN A 236 16.20 8.59 11.72
CA ASN A 236 14.95 7.89 12.00
C ASN A 236 14.30 7.39 10.71
N LEU A 237 14.19 6.07 10.60
CA LEU A 237 13.51 5.43 9.48
C LEU A 237 11.99 5.55 9.65
N THR A 238 11.40 6.51 8.96
CA THR A 238 9.94 6.68 8.97
C THR A 238 9.28 6.10 7.72
N ALA A 239 8.01 5.75 7.82
CA ALA A 239 7.23 5.34 6.66
C ALA A 239 7.19 6.41 5.54
N TYR A 240 7.24 7.70 5.92
CA TYR A 240 7.24 8.80 4.97
C TYR A 240 8.58 8.95 4.22
N ALA A 241 9.69 8.46 4.79
CA ALA A 241 11.00 8.43 4.13
C ALA A 241 10.98 7.56 2.86
N PHE A 242 10.27 6.42 2.89
CA PHE A 242 10.07 5.57 1.72
C PHE A 242 9.24 6.26 0.65
N ARG A 243 8.20 6.99 1.06
CA ARG A 243 7.38 7.77 0.13
C ARG A 243 8.20 8.88 -0.55
N HIS A 244 9.11 9.52 0.18
CA HIS A 244 10.05 10.49 -0.40
C HIS A 244 11.00 9.84 -1.40
N GLY A 245 11.61 8.71 -1.05
CA GLY A 245 12.48 7.97 -1.97
C GLY A 245 11.75 7.52 -3.24
N HIS A 246 10.54 6.97 -3.09
CA HIS A 246 9.68 6.60 -4.21
C HIS A 246 9.36 7.80 -5.10
N GLY A 247 8.92 8.92 -4.51
CA GLY A 247 8.58 10.13 -5.24
C GLY A 247 9.77 10.68 -6.04
N ASN A 248 10.96 10.73 -5.44
CA ASN A 248 12.17 11.21 -6.10
C ASN A 248 12.62 10.30 -7.24
N LYS A 249 12.51 8.97 -7.08
CA LYS A 249 12.83 8.03 -8.16
C LYS A 249 11.87 8.16 -9.35
N LEU A 250 10.58 8.37 -9.08
CA LEU A 250 9.59 8.58 -10.15
C LEU A 250 9.75 9.92 -10.86
N ASP A 251 10.15 10.98 -10.16
CA ASP A 251 10.34 12.31 -10.74
C ASP A 251 11.39 12.31 -11.87
N GLN A 252 12.40 11.45 -11.77
CA GLN A 252 13.43 11.27 -12.79
C GLN A 252 12.96 10.47 -14.01
N MET A 253 11.87 9.70 -13.89
CA MET A 253 11.51 8.64 -14.85
C MET A 253 10.13 8.83 -15.50
N LEU A 254 9.25 9.64 -14.91
CA LEU A 254 7.86 9.80 -15.35
C LEU A 254 7.49 11.25 -15.63
N SER A 255 6.50 11.43 -16.50
CA SER A 255 5.86 12.73 -16.68
C SER A 255 5.17 13.23 -15.40
N SER A 256 4.99 14.55 -15.30
CA SER A 256 4.34 15.19 -14.14
C SER A 256 2.89 14.71 -13.93
N VAL A 257 2.17 14.32 -14.98
CA VAL A 257 0.80 13.79 -14.91
C VAL A 257 0.79 12.37 -14.33
N GLN A 258 1.62 11.47 -14.86
CA GLN A 258 1.75 10.10 -14.34
C GLN A 258 2.20 10.10 -12.88
N ARG A 259 3.15 10.98 -12.53
CA ARG A 259 3.60 11.17 -11.15
C ARG A 259 2.48 11.65 -10.23
N ARG A 260 1.69 12.65 -10.65
CA ARG A 260 0.56 13.18 -9.85
C ARG A 260 -0.48 12.10 -9.58
N GLN A 261 -0.87 11.36 -10.61
CA GLN A 261 -1.79 10.22 -10.46
C GLN A 261 -1.22 9.21 -9.46
N ARG A 262 0.07 8.88 -9.59
CA ARG A 262 0.71 7.87 -8.75
C ARG A 262 0.83 8.29 -7.29
N MET A 263 1.15 9.56 -7.06
CA MET A 263 1.25 10.12 -5.71
C MET A 263 -0.11 10.50 -5.11
N GLY A 264 -1.21 10.34 -5.87
CA GLY A 264 -2.55 10.73 -5.45
C GLY A 264 -2.67 12.23 -5.20
N HIS A 265 -2.05 13.04 -6.08
CA HIS A 265 -2.18 14.49 -6.09
C HIS A 265 -3.30 14.90 -7.05
N LYS A 266 -4.12 15.89 -6.66
CA LYS A 266 -5.20 16.41 -7.51
C LYS A 266 -4.62 17.02 -8.80
N SER A 267 -5.33 16.80 -9.90
CA SER A 267 -5.07 17.40 -11.21
C SER A 267 -6.41 17.84 -11.81
N ASP A 268 -6.48 19.03 -12.37
CA ASP A 268 -7.68 19.58 -13.02
C ASP A 268 -7.79 19.14 -14.50
N ASP A 269 -7.24 17.97 -14.83
CA ASP A 269 -7.08 17.52 -16.22
C ASP A 269 -8.18 16.54 -16.63
N THR A 270 -8.93 16.88 -17.68
CA THR A 270 -10.05 16.11 -18.25
C THR A 270 -9.62 14.69 -18.68
N PHE A 271 -8.35 14.48 -19.01
CA PHE A 271 -7.84 13.16 -19.40
C PHE A 271 -7.93 12.10 -18.29
N GLN A 272 -8.05 12.50 -17.01
CA GLN A 272 -8.18 11.58 -15.88
C GLN A 272 -9.40 10.64 -15.98
N TYR A 273 -10.48 11.06 -16.66
CA TYR A 273 -11.69 10.23 -16.80
C TYR A 273 -11.50 8.98 -17.68
N TYR A 274 -10.54 9.01 -18.62
CA TYR A 274 -10.26 7.89 -19.53
C TYR A 274 -9.19 6.92 -19.01
N ILE A 275 -8.50 7.28 -17.93
CA ILE A 275 -7.44 6.43 -17.38
C ILE A 275 -8.08 5.29 -16.58
N SER A 276 -7.75 4.04 -16.95
CA SER A 276 -8.14 2.85 -16.18
C SER A 276 -7.78 3.01 -14.69
N ARG A 277 -8.68 2.54 -13.82
CA ARG A 277 -8.43 2.52 -12.36
C ARG A 277 -7.25 1.62 -11.98
N ILE A 278 -6.88 0.69 -12.86
CA ILE A 278 -5.67 -0.10 -12.74
C ILE A 278 -4.51 0.70 -13.33
N SER A 279 -3.50 0.97 -12.51
CA SER A 279 -2.34 1.78 -12.88
C SER A 279 -1.49 1.11 -13.96
N GLY A 280 -1.17 1.85 -15.02
CA GLY A 280 -0.35 1.40 -16.15
C GLY A 280 1.16 1.50 -15.97
N VAL A 281 1.62 2.00 -14.83
CA VAL A 281 3.04 2.24 -14.58
C VAL A 281 3.61 1.08 -13.79
N ASP A 282 4.58 0.37 -14.37
CA ASP A 282 5.37 -0.66 -13.66
C ASP A 282 6.39 0.00 -12.72
N THR A 283 5.90 0.53 -11.60
CA THR A 283 6.77 1.16 -10.61
C THR A 283 7.70 0.16 -9.95
N GLN A 284 7.35 -1.13 -9.90
CA GLN A 284 8.23 -2.14 -9.32
C GLN A 284 9.53 -2.27 -10.13
N SER A 285 9.43 -2.38 -11.46
CA SER A 285 10.60 -2.43 -12.34
C SER A 285 11.40 -1.13 -12.31
N ILE A 286 10.73 0.03 -12.31
CA ILE A 286 11.39 1.35 -12.19
C ILE A 286 12.19 1.46 -10.88
N MET A 287 11.59 1.04 -9.76
CA MET A 287 12.28 1.07 -8.46
C MET A 287 13.49 0.14 -8.50
N LEU A 288 13.36 -1.06 -9.06
CA LEU A 288 14.46 -2.01 -9.20
C LEU A 288 15.52 -1.61 -10.24
N GLY A 289 15.31 -0.52 -11.00
CA GLY A 289 16.25 -0.05 -12.01
C GLY A 289 16.31 -0.92 -13.26
N ARG A 290 15.19 -1.57 -13.63
CA ARG A 290 15.08 -2.41 -14.83
C ARG A 290 13.97 -1.92 -15.75
N GLU A 291 13.98 -2.41 -16.98
CA GLU A 291 12.95 -2.11 -17.98
C GLU A 291 11.53 -2.49 -17.50
N PRO A 292 10.53 -1.59 -17.64
CA PRO A 292 9.13 -1.90 -17.38
C PRO A 292 8.60 -3.09 -18.17
N ARG A 293 7.82 -3.98 -17.53
CA ARG A 293 7.10 -5.06 -18.22
C ARG A 293 5.79 -4.57 -18.80
N GLN A 294 5.88 -3.67 -19.79
CA GLN A 294 4.73 -2.93 -20.30
C GLN A 294 3.64 -3.84 -20.87
N GLU A 295 4.00 -4.90 -21.60
CA GLU A 295 3.04 -5.89 -22.14
C GLU A 295 2.21 -6.55 -21.04
N LEU A 296 2.84 -6.93 -19.92
CA LEU A 296 2.13 -7.51 -18.78
C LEU A 296 1.19 -6.49 -18.13
N MET A 297 1.64 -5.25 -17.95
CA MET A 297 0.81 -4.19 -17.38
C MET A 297 -0.40 -3.91 -18.26
N ASP A 298 -0.22 -3.81 -19.56
CA ASP A 298 -1.31 -3.54 -20.51
C ASP A 298 -2.26 -4.73 -20.61
N HIS A 299 -1.75 -5.97 -20.59
CA HIS A 299 -2.59 -7.16 -20.53
C HIS A 299 -3.48 -7.16 -19.29
N VAL A 300 -2.91 -6.99 -18.09
CA VAL A 300 -3.65 -7.00 -16.81
C VAL A 300 -4.70 -5.89 -16.74
N ARG A 301 -4.45 -4.75 -17.41
CA ARG A 301 -5.37 -3.60 -17.47
C ARG A 301 -6.47 -3.76 -18.51
N SER A 302 -6.27 -4.62 -19.49
CA SER A 302 -7.17 -4.80 -20.62
C SER A 302 -8.37 -5.67 -20.25
N MET A 303 -9.42 -5.59 -21.08
CA MET A 303 -10.55 -6.53 -20.99
C MET A 303 -10.13 -7.98 -21.25
N ALA A 304 -9.04 -8.21 -22.00
CA ALA A 304 -8.53 -9.55 -22.29
C ALA A 304 -8.11 -10.30 -21.01
N ASN A 305 -7.76 -9.60 -19.92
CA ASN A 305 -7.45 -10.21 -18.63
C ASN A 305 -8.61 -11.00 -18.02
N HIS A 306 -9.85 -10.66 -18.37
CA HIS A 306 -11.07 -11.31 -17.85
C HIS A 306 -11.70 -12.26 -18.87
N HIS A 307 -11.04 -12.48 -20.01
CA HIS A 307 -11.56 -13.36 -21.05
C HIS A 307 -11.41 -14.82 -20.62
N ASP A 308 -12.52 -15.47 -20.35
CA ASP A 308 -12.60 -16.91 -20.11
C ASP A 308 -13.18 -17.59 -21.36
N PRO A 309 -12.33 -18.10 -22.29
CA PRO A 309 -12.79 -18.70 -23.54
C PRO A 309 -13.56 -20.02 -23.34
N VAL A 310 -13.54 -20.57 -22.13
CA VAL A 310 -14.26 -21.81 -21.79
C VAL A 310 -15.44 -21.55 -20.84
N ALA A 311 -15.81 -20.30 -20.61
CA ALA A 311 -17.01 -19.95 -19.87
C ALA A 311 -18.24 -20.56 -20.56
N PRO A 312 -19.18 -21.18 -19.82
CA PRO A 312 -20.38 -21.75 -20.42
C PRO A 312 -21.17 -20.66 -21.17
N ALA A 313 -21.38 -20.83 -22.47
CA ALA A 313 -22.07 -19.86 -23.31
C ALA A 313 -23.61 -19.95 -23.23
N LEU A 314 -24.14 -20.92 -22.47
CA LEU A 314 -25.57 -21.15 -22.32
C LEU A 314 -26.09 -20.46 -21.05
N LEU A 315 -26.77 -19.33 -21.24
CA LEU A 315 -27.74 -18.86 -20.26
C LEU A 315 -28.88 -19.89 -20.22
N ALA A 316 -28.97 -20.66 -19.13
CA ALA A 316 -30.21 -21.35 -18.80
C ALA A 316 -31.25 -20.25 -18.52
N LEU A 317 -32.07 -19.96 -19.53
CA LEU A 317 -33.33 -19.26 -19.36
C LEU A 317 -34.30 -20.30 -18.79
N ASP A 318 -34.48 -20.24 -17.47
CA ASP A 318 -35.64 -20.82 -16.79
C ASP A 318 -36.65 -19.70 -16.51
#